data_AF-A0A2I3H4F9-F1
#
_entry.id   AF-A0A2I3H4F9-F1
#
_cell.length_a   1.000
_cell.length_b   1.000
_cell.length_c   1.000
_cell.angle_alpha   90.00
_cell.angle_beta   90.00
_cell.angle_gamma   90.00
#
_symmetry.space_group_name_H-M   'P 1'
#
loop_
_entity.id
_entity.type
_entity.pdbx_description
1 polymer ?
#
loop_
_entity_poly.entity_id
_entity_poly.type
_entity_poly.pdbx_seq_one_letter_code
_entity_poly.pdbx_strand_id
1 'polypeptide(L)'
;SGAILAHCKLCLPGSRHSPMKDTDTVDEAIYYFKANVFFKNYEVKNEADRTLICISLYASECLKELQKCNSKSQGKKEMYTLGITNSPIPGEPGFPLNAIYPKPANKQEDEVMRAYLQHLRQETGLRLCEKVFDPQNDKCCKW
;
A
#
# COMPACT_ATOMS: atom_id res chain seq x y z
N SER A 1 14.30 -14.23 2.50
CA SER A 1 13.53 -15.51 2.62
C SER A 1 12.74 -15.70 1.35
N GLY A 2 12.92 -16.81 0.63
CA GLY A 2 12.43 -16.99 -0.75
C GLY A 2 10.92 -16.82 -0.95
N ALA A 3 10.11 -16.99 0.10
CA ALA A 3 8.66 -16.79 0.05
C ALA A 3 8.24 -15.34 -0.19
N ILE A 4 8.96 -14.36 0.38
CA ILE A 4 8.69 -12.93 0.18
C ILE A 4 8.98 -12.55 -1.25
N LEU A 5 10.10 -13.05 -1.79
CA LEU A 5 10.46 -12.82 -3.19
C LEU A 5 9.44 -13.43 -4.15
N ALA A 6 8.89 -14.60 -3.83
CA ALA A 6 7.83 -15.23 -4.62
C ALA A 6 6.51 -14.44 -4.56
N HIS A 7 6.10 -13.99 -3.37
CA HIS A 7 4.90 -13.16 -3.20
C HIS A 7 5.03 -11.81 -3.91
N CYS A 8 6.17 -11.11 -3.74
CA CYS A 8 6.46 -9.87 -4.45
C CYS A 8 6.39 -10.08 -5.97
N LYS A 9 7.01 -11.14 -6.51
CA LYS A 9 6.95 -11.47 -7.94
C LYS A 9 5.54 -11.78 -8.44
N LEU A 10 4.70 -12.44 -7.63
CA LEU A 10 3.29 -12.74 -7.94
C LEU A 10 2.36 -11.53 -7.84
N CYS A 11 2.80 -10.46 -7.16
CA CYS A 11 2.04 -9.21 -7.01
C CYS A 11 2.52 -8.10 -7.96
N LEU A 12 3.67 -8.25 -8.62
CA LEU A 12 4.13 -7.30 -9.64
C LEU A 12 3.28 -7.44 -10.93
N PRO A 13 3.00 -6.32 -11.62
CA PRO A 13 2.20 -6.33 -12.85
C PRO A 13 2.95 -7.13 -13.92
N GLY A 14 2.32 -8.22 -14.37
CA GLY A 14 2.90 -9.20 -15.30
C GLY A 14 2.78 -10.65 -14.85
N SER A 15 2.57 -10.92 -13.55
CA SER A 15 2.54 -12.29 -13.01
C SER A 15 1.16 -12.77 -12.53
N ARG A 16 0.11 -11.97 -12.67
CA ARG A 16 -1.25 -12.33 -12.22
C ARG A 16 -2.29 -12.01 -13.30
N HIS A 17 -2.31 -12.80 -14.37
CA HIS A 17 -3.52 -12.98 -15.18
C HIS A 17 -4.21 -14.27 -14.74
N SER A 18 -5.06 -14.19 -13.71
CA SER A 18 -6.15 -15.15 -13.54
C SER A 18 -7.43 -14.47 -14.01
N PRO A 19 -8.07 -14.90 -15.11
CA PRO A 19 -9.21 -14.21 -15.74
C PRO A 19 -10.53 -14.29 -14.94
N MET A 20 -10.51 -14.54 -13.63
CA MET A 20 -11.72 -14.79 -12.82
C MET A 20 -11.85 -13.97 -11.53
N LYS A 21 -10.95 -13.02 -11.24
CA LYS A 21 -11.14 -12.10 -10.10
C LYS A 21 -10.69 -10.69 -10.50
N ASP A 22 -11.65 -9.81 -10.76
CA ASP A 22 -11.42 -8.37 -11.00
C ASP A 22 -10.99 -7.61 -9.73
N THR A 23 -10.66 -8.30 -8.64
CA THR A 23 -10.24 -7.73 -7.37
C THR A 23 -8.87 -8.26 -6.97
N ASP A 24 -7.91 -7.36 -6.75
CA ASP A 24 -6.59 -7.72 -6.26
C ASP A 24 -6.39 -7.38 -4.77
N THR A 25 -5.19 -7.65 -4.25
CA THR A 25 -4.84 -7.45 -2.84
C THR A 25 -4.95 -5.99 -2.40
N VAL A 26 -4.76 -5.02 -3.30
CA VAL A 26 -4.94 -3.58 -2.99
C VAL A 26 -6.42 -3.27 -2.82
N ASP A 27 -7.28 -3.81 -3.68
CA ASP A 27 -8.73 -3.64 -3.54
C ASP A 27 -9.25 -4.25 -2.24
N GLU A 28 -8.81 -5.45 -1.90
CA GLU A 28 -9.14 -6.12 -0.64
C GLU A 28 -8.68 -5.27 0.56
N ALA A 29 -7.44 -4.78 0.55
CA ALA A 29 -6.93 -3.96 1.64
C ALA A 29 -7.73 -2.66 1.82
N ILE A 30 -8.05 -1.95 0.73
CA ILE A 30 -8.84 -0.71 0.78
C ILE A 30 -10.28 -1.01 1.23
N TYR A 31 -10.86 -2.13 0.80
CA TYR A 31 -12.21 -2.55 1.22
C TYR A 31 -12.26 -2.81 2.72
N TYR A 32 -11.31 -3.57 3.27
CA TYR A 32 -11.25 -3.87 4.69
C TYR A 32 -10.71 -2.73 5.55
N PHE A 33 -10.10 -1.70 4.96
CA PHE A 33 -9.45 -0.61 5.68
C PHE A 33 -10.38 0.06 6.72
N LYS A 34 -11.64 0.33 6.36
CA LYS A 34 -12.62 0.94 7.31
C LYS A 34 -12.89 0.08 8.53
N ALA A 35 -12.91 -1.24 8.38
CA ALA A 35 -13.08 -2.15 9.52
C ALA A 35 -11.75 -2.31 10.29
N ASN A 36 -10.64 -2.43 9.57
CA ASN A 36 -9.34 -2.78 10.11
C ASN A 36 -8.66 -1.65 10.88
N VAL A 37 -8.89 -0.38 10.50
CA VAL A 37 -8.24 0.78 11.13
C VAL A 37 -8.61 0.96 12.61
N PHE A 38 -9.72 0.36 13.07
CA PHE A 38 -10.13 0.41 14.48
C PHE A 38 -9.47 -0.66 15.35
N PHE A 39 -8.86 -1.69 14.76
CA PHE A 39 -8.20 -2.74 15.52
C PHE A 39 -6.81 -2.29 15.97
N LYS A 40 -6.59 -2.34 17.30
CA LYS A 40 -5.29 -2.00 17.90
C LYS A 40 -4.27 -3.14 17.83
N ASN A 41 -4.75 -4.37 17.68
CA ASN A 41 -3.94 -5.59 17.67
C ASN A 41 -4.27 -6.39 16.41
N TYR A 42 -3.25 -6.78 15.66
CA TYR A 42 -3.37 -7.63 14.47
C TYR A 42 -2.41 -8.82 14.63
N GLU A 43 -2.94 -10.04 14.55
CA GLU A 43 -2.13 -11.27 14.59
C GLU A 43 -1.61 -11.58 13.18
N VAL A 44 -0.30 -11.49 12.98
CA VAL A 44 0.33 -11.77 11.68
C VAL A 44 0.52 -13.28 11.53
N LYS A 45 -0.24 -13.93 10.66
CA LYS A 45 -0.20 -15.38 10.43
C LYS A 45 0.61 -15.74 9.18
N ASN A 46 0.59 -14.89 8.16
CA ASN A 46 1.22 -15.18 6.88
C ASN A 46 1.78 -13.92 6.18
N GLU A 47 2.35 -14.09 4.98
CA GLU A 47 2.89 -12.99 4.18
C GLU A 47 1.82 -12.07 3.60
N ALA A 48 0.61 -12.57 3.34
CA ALA A 48 -0.49 -11.74 2.83
C ALA A 48 -0.97 -10.75 3.92
N ASP A 49 -1.02 -11.18 5.18
CA ASP A 49 -1.30 -10.33 6.34
C ASP A 49 -0.30 -9.17 6.43
N ARG A 50 0.98 -9.46 6.18
CA ARG A 50 2.03 -8.42 6.10
C ARG A 50 1.76 -7.46 4.94
N THR A 51 1.37 -7.93 3.77
CA THR A 51 1.01 -7.00 2.69
C THR A 51 -0.21 -6.14 3.06
N LEU A 52 -1.23 -6.71 3.68
CA LEU A 52 -2.43 -5.97 4.12
C LEU A 52 -2.09 -4.88 5.16
N ILE A 53 -1.24 -5.18 6.13
CA ILE A 53 -0.79 -4.19 7.12
C ILE A 53 0.00 -3.07 6.46
N CYS A 54 0.93 -3.39 5.55
CA CYS A 54 1.68 -2.36 4.81
C CYS A 54 0.75 -1.42 4.05
N ILE A 55 -0.23 -1.97 3.32
CA ILE A 55 -1.20 -1.17 2.57
C ILE A 55 -2.06 -0.33 3.53
N SER A 56 -2.49 -0.88 4.66
CA SER A 56 -3.32 -0.18 5.64
C SER A 56 -2.59 1.00 6.29
N LEU A 57 -1.31 0.83 6.68
CA LEU A 57 -0.50 1.93 7.20
C LEU A 57 -0.34 3.03 6.15
N TYR A 58 0.00 2.64 4.92
CA TYR A 58 0.18 3.60 3.83
C TYR A 58 -1.12 4.32 3.47
N ALA A 59 -2.26 3.62 3.44
CA ALA A 59 -3.57 4.23 3.23
C ALA A 59 -3.88 5.31 4.28
N SER A 60 -3.48 5.10 5.54
CA SER A 60 -3.63 6.11 6.59
C SER A 60 -2.79 7.37 6.32
N GLU A 61 -1.59 7.23 5.77
CA GLU A 61 -0.76 8.36 5.33
C GLU A 61 -1.34 9.06 4.11
N CYS A 62 -1.83 8.29 3.12
CA CYS A 62 -2.53 8.83 1.96
C CYS A 62 -3.73 9.69 2.39
N LEU A 63 -4.58 9.21 3.31
CA LEU A 63 -5.73 9.98 3.77
C LEU A 63 -5.33 11.30 4.43
N LYS A 64 -4.26 11.33 5.24
CA LYS A 64 -3.74 12.57 5.84
C LYS A 64 -3.29 13.58 4.79
N GLU A 65 -2.69 13.12 3.70
CA GLU A 65 -2.25 13.99 2.62
C GLU A 65 -3.42 14.45 1.74
N LEU A 66 -4.33 13.53 1.40
CA LEU A 66 -5.54 13.82 0.62
C LEU A 66 -6.48 14.80 1.33
N GLN A 67 -6.50 14.83 2.67
CA GLN A 67 -7.24 15.83 3.45
C GLN A 67 -6.80 17.28 3.19
N LYS A 68 -5.57 17.49 2.72
CA LYS A 68 -5.03 18.83 2.38
C LYS A 68 -5.31 19.22 0.92
N CYS A 69 -5.79 18.28 0.10
CA CYS A 69 -6.01 18.48 -1.31
C CYS A 69 -7.40 19.05 -1.58
N ASN A 70 -7.49 20.02 -2.51
CA ASN A 70 -8.74 20.70 -2.85
C ASN A 70 -9.44 20.13 -4.09
N SER A 71 -8.79 19.18 -4.78
CA SER A 71 -9.29 18.55 -6.01
C SER A 71 -8.70 17.16 -6.18
N LYS A 72 -9.38 16.30 -6.92
CA LYS A 72 -8.87 14.97 -7.30
C LYS A 72 -7.61 15.05 -8.14
N SER A 73 -7.50 16.06 -9.01
CA SER A 73 -6.29 16.27 -9.83
C SER A 73 -5.06 16.55 -8.96
N GLN A 74 -5.21 17.44 -7.97
CA GLN A 74 -4.16 17.68 -6.98
C GLN A 74 -3.87 16.40 -6.18
N GLY A 75 -4.91 15.71 -5.70
CA GLY A 75 -4.77 14.45 -4.97
C GLY A 75 -3.96 13.41 -5.74
N LYS A 76 -4.21 13.21 -7.04
CA LYS A 76 -3.43 12.28 -7.88
C LYS A 76 -1.95 12.65 -7.95
N LYS A 77 -1.64 13.93 -8.09
CA LYS A 77 -0.24 14.42 -8.13
C LYS A 77 0.48 14.20 -6.80
N GLU A 78 -0.19 14.48 -5.68
CA GLU A 78 0.38 14.25 -4.35
C GLU A 78 0.54 12.75 -4.07
N MET A 79 -0.42 11.90 -4.45
CA MET A 79 -0.31 10.44 -4.29
C MET A 79 0.82 9.85 -5.13
N TYR A 80 1.04 10.34 -6.34
CA TYR A 80 2.19 9.95 -7.15
C TYR A 80 3.51 10.30 -6.45
N THR A 81 3.63 11.54 -5.98
CA THR A 81 4.83 12.03 -5.28
C THR A 81 5.09 11.24 -4.00
N LEU A 82 4.04 11.01 -3.21
CA LEU A 82 4.11 10.23 -1.97
C LEU A 82 4.52 8.78 -2.25
N GLY A 83 4.03 8.18 -3.34
CA GLY A 83 4.34 6.80 -3.69
C GLY A 83 5.80 6.55 -4.06
N ILE A 84 6.44 7.52 -4.70
CA ILE A 84 7.86 7.47 -5.11
C ILE A 84 8.83 7.99 -4.06
N THR A 85 8.33 8.67 -3.01
CA THR A 85 9.17 9.19 -1.92
C THR A 85 9.89 8.04 -1.24
N ASN A 86 11.20 8.22 -1.01
CA ASN A 86 12.03 7.19 -0.40
C ASN A 86 11.52 6.92 1.02
N SER A 87 10.92 5.75 1.20
CA SER A 87 10.34 5.30 2.46
C SER A 87 11.23 4.21 3.06
N PRO A 88 11.38 4.17 4.39
CA PRO A 88 12.17 3.13 5.02
C PRO A 88 11.57 1.75 4.75
N ILE A 89 12.42 0.73 4.61
CA ILE A 89 12.01 -0.66 4.45
C ILE A 89 12.35 -1.49 5.71
N PRO A 90 11.83 -2.72 5.87
CA PRO A 90 12.22 -3.61 6.95
C PRO A 90 13.73 -3.71 7.16
N GLY A 91 14.19 -3.44 8.38
CA GLY A 91 15.59 -3.39 8.78
C GLY A 91 16.17 -1.97 8.87
N GLU A 92 15.50 -0.95 8.31
CA GLU A 92 15.97 0.43 8.35
C GLU A 92 15.43 1.18 9.59
N PRO A 93 16.17 2.16 10.12
CA PRO A 93 15.65 3.10 11.10
C PRO A 93 14.41 3.82 10.57
N GLY A 94 13.37 3.90 11.39
CA GLY A 94 12.11 4.55 11.02
C GLY A 94 11.07 3.65 10.35
N PHE A 95 11.38 2.39 10.03
CA PHE A 95 10.34 1.45 9.61
C PHE A 95 9.50 0.99 10.82
N PRO A 96 8.19 1.28 10.86
CA PRO A 96 7.37 1.12 12.08
C PRO A 96 7.16 -0.34 12.49
N LEU A 97 7.43 -1.31 11.61
CA LEU A 97 7.08 -2.72 11.80
C LEU A 97 8.30 -3.66 11.79
N ASN A 98 9.48 -3.16 12.16
CA ASN A 98 10.73 -3.95 12.17
C ASN A 98 10.67 -5.23 13.02
N ALA A 99 9.79 -5.30 14.02
CA ALA A 99 9.63 -6.50 14.86
C ALA A 99 8.88 -7.65 14.17
N ILE A 100 8.10 -7.36 13.12
CA ILE A 100 7.23 -8.34 12.45
C ILE A 100 7.59 -8.57 10.98
N TYR A 101 8.38 -7.69 10.35
CA TYR A 101 8.90 -7.89 9.00
C TYR A 101 10.36 -8.31 9.04
N PRO A 102 10.74 -9.38 8.34
CA PRO A 102 12.13 -9.73 8.18
C PRO A 102 12.83 -8.71 7.27
N LYS A 103 14.04 -8.31 7.66
CA LYS A 103 14.91 -7.51 6.80
C LYS A 103 15.31 -8.30 5.54
N PRO A 104 15.54 -7.63 4.39
CA PRO A 104 16.12 -8.27 3.22
C PRO A 104 17.44 -8.99 3.55
N ALA A 105 17.65 -10.20 2.99
CA ALA A 105 18.85 -10.98 3.29
C ALA A 105 20.10 -10.51 2.53
N ASN A 106 19.90 -9.84 1.38
CA ASN A 106 20.98 -9.37 0.50
C ASN A 106 20.51 -8.17 -0.32
N LYS A 107 21.44 -7.53 -1.04
CA LYS A 107 21.18 -6.34 -1.87
C LYS A 107 20.11 -6.57 -2.94
N GLN A 108 20.04 -7.77 -3.51
CA GLN A 108 19.03 -8.10 -4.53
C GLN A 108 17.61 -8.16 -3.92
N GLU A 109 17.46 -8.78 -2.74
CA GLU A 109 16.18 -8.78 -2.02
C GLU A 109 15.78 -7.36 -1.57
N ASP A 110 16.74 -6.51 -1.20
CA ASP A 110 16.51 -5.10 -0.85
C ASP A 110 15.91 -4.33 -2.02
N GLU A 111 16.57 -4.37 -3.19
CA GLU A 111 16.11 -3.69 -4.41
C GLU A 111 14.71 -4.16 -4.84
N VAL A 112 14.45 -5.47 -4.78
CA VAL A 112 13.12 -6.03 -5.12
C VAL A 112 12.07 -5.59 -4.11
N MET A 113 12.39 -5.56 -2.81
CA MET A 113 11.46 -5.12 -1.78
C MET A 113 11.11 -3.64 -1.93
N ARG A 114 12.09 -2.78 -2.23
CA ARG A 114 11.85 -1.36 -2.50
C ARG A 114 10.93 -1.15 -3.70
N ALA A 115 11.24 -1.82 -4.81
CA ALA A 115 10.43 -1.74 -6.02
C ALA A 115 8.99 -2.22 -5.76
N TYR A 116 8.84 -3.33 -5.03
CA TYR A 116 7.52 -3.87 -4.67
C TYR A 116 6.71 -2.92 -3.79
N LEU A 117 7.31 -2.39 -2.71
CA LEU A 117 6.63 -1.44 -1.82
C LEU A 117 6.29 -0.14 -2.53
N GLN A 118 7.18 0.38 -3.39
CA GLN A 118 6.90 1.54 -4.22
C GLN A 118 5.71 1.31 -5.15
N HIS A 119 5.65 0.15 -5.80
CA HIS A 119 4.52 -0.20 -6.67
C HIS A 119 3.21 -0.28 -5.88
N LEU A 120 3.21 -0.98 -4.73
CA LEU A 120 2.05 -1.04 -3.85
C LEU A 120 1.56 0.36 -3.43
N ARG A 121 2.50 1.26 -3.09
CA ARG A 121 2.17 2.63 -2.72
C ARG A 121 1.50 3.38 -3.88
N GLN A 122 2.04 3.28 -5.08
CA GLN A 122 1.47 3.94 -6.26
C GLN A 122 0.04 3.46 -6.57
N GLU A 123 -0.17 2.13 -6.60
CA GLU A 123 -1.50 1.55 -6.82
C GLU A 123 -2.50 1.94 -5.72
N THR A 124 -2.07 1.86 -4.46
CA THR A 124 -2.91 2.20 -3.31
C THR A 124 -3.31 3.67 -3.35
N GLY A 125 -2.35 4.59 -3.54
CA GLY A 125 -2.60 6.03 -3.55
C GLY A 125 -3.54 6.43 -4.69
N LEU A 126 -3.35 5.86 -5.89
CA LEU A 126 -4.21 6.13 -7.03
C LEU A 126 -5.66 5.68 -6.78
N ARG A 127 -5.86 4.43 -6.33
CA ARG A 127 -7.19 3.87 -6.08
C ARG A 127 -7.89 4.51 -4.89
N LEU A 128 -7.14 4.91 -3.87
CA LEU A 128 -7.70 5.62 -2.72
C LEU A 128 -8.16 7.03 -3.11
N CYS A 129 -7.39 7.74 -3.94
CA CYS A 129 -7.78 9.03 -4.49
C CYS A 129 -9.11 8.94 -5.27
N GLU A 130 -9.30 7.89 -6.07
CA GLU A 130 -10.57 7.64 -6.78
C GLU A 130 -11.76 7.44 -5.83
N LYS A 131 -11.54 6.90 -4.62
CA LYS A 131 -12.61 6.68 -3.62
C LYS A 131 -12.85 7.88 -2.71
N VAL A 132 -11.86 8.74 -2.51
CA VAL A 132 -11.92 9.86 -1.56
C VAL A 132 -12.62 11.07 -2.18
N PHE A 133 -12.52 11.31 -3.48
CA PHE A 133 -13.18 12.46 -4.12
C PHE A 133 -14.51 12.07 -4.76
N ASP A 134 -15.53 12.90 -4.53
CA ASP A 134 -16.85 12.75 -5.15
C ASP A 134 -16.76 13.01 -6.67
N PRO A 135 -17.21 12.08 -7.53
CA PRO A 135 -17.17 12.25 -8.99
C PRO A 135 -17.95 13.46 -9.52
N GLN A 136 -18.95 13.95 -8.78
CA GLN A 136 -19.86 15.01 -9.23
C GLN A 136 -19.37 16.41 -8.86
N ASN A 137 -18.69 16.56 -7.73
CA ASN A 137 -18.35 17.88 -7.19
C ASN A 137 -16.86 18.05 -6.84
N ASP A 138 -16.04 17.03 -7.06
CA ASP A 138 -14.58 17.03 -6.84
C ASP A 138 -14.14 17.38 -5.41
N LYS A 139 -15.07 17.34 -4.44
CA LYS A 139 -14.76 17.56 -3.03
C LYS A 139 -14.31 16.26 -2.39
N CYS A 140 -13.39 16.40 -1.45
CA CYS A 140 -12.98 15.32 -0.56
C CYS A 140 -14.20 14.88 0.28
N CYS A 141 -14.61 13.63 0.09
CA CYS A 141 -15.64 12.99 0.89
C CYS A 141 -15.16 12.86 2.34
N LYS A 142 -16.08 13.02 3.30
CA LYS A 142 -15.83 12.62 4.68
C LYS A 142 -15.77 11.08 4.71
N TRP A 143 -14.58 10.53 4.54
CA TRP A 143 -14.31 9.09 4.52
C TRP A 143 -14.35 8.46 5.91
#